data_AF-A0A8J6RR33-F1
#
_entry.id   AF-A0A8J6RR33-F1
#
_cell.length_a   1.000
_cell.length_b   1.000
_cell.length_c   1.000
_cell.angle_alpha   90.00
_cell.angle_beta   90.00
_cell.angle_gamma   90.00
#
_symmetry.space_group_name_H-M   'P 1'
#
loop_
_entity.id
_entity.type
_entity.pdbx_description
1 polymer ?
#
loop_
_entity_poly.entity_id
_entity_poly.type
_entity_poly.pdbx_seq_one_letter_code
_entity_poly.pdbx_strand_id
1 'polypeptide(L)'
;MFKKSLRQLLLAAAIFPLVVQPAMAHVIWFDYNKGEYDVLFGHPEDGAEPYNPDKFKSVTGYDQNKQIVPVEIKKQSDSVSVIPQGDIAALTAFFDNGFFVTKSPGNSENVSESEAEKLNPDFEVGHFLKHTKALYGWSEVLKQPFGLPLEIQALKNPFELKSGELLPVQVLYQGNLLKNPTVEYEGEKYTIDEDGIALVPYVVGGFQPIEASYTLSLDNDPAADRLSYETSFSAERNSVPEPSALLGLSVLGLMAFARKQGKGLKSTK
;
A
#
# COMPACT_ATOMS: atom_id res chain seq x y z
N MET A 1 20.94 -0.14 61.32
CA MET A 1 20.42 -1.53 61.35
C MET A 1 19.77 -1.84 60.03
N PHE A 2 20.35 -2.80 59.31
CA PHE A 2 19.89 -3.33 58.04
C PHE A 2 18.58 -4.13 58.16
N LYS A 3 17.85 -4.19 57.04
CA LYS A 3 16.88 -5.22 56.61
C LYS A 3 15.54 -5.32 57.37
N LYS A 4 14.48 -4.89 56.66
CA LYS A 4 13.18 -5.57 56.42
C LYS A 4 12.26 -4.51 55.79
N SER A 5 11.72 -4.62 54.58
CA SER A 5 11.51 -5.75 53.72
C SER A 5 11.54 -5.34 52.24
N LEU A 6 12.45 -5.95 51.50
CA LEU A 6 12.57 -6.03 50.05
C LEU A 6 11.40 -6.84 49.41
N ARG A 7 10.17 -6.68 49.93
CA ARG A 7 8.98 -7.50 49.59
C ARG A 7 7.82 -6.70 48.97
N GLN A 8 8.04 -5.45 48.62
CA GLN A 8 7.17 -4.73 47.66
C GLN A 8 7.96 -4.40 46.40
N LEU A 9 8.86 -5.32 46.04
CA LEU A 9 9.37 -5.46 44.68
C LEU A 9 8.17 -5.73 43.77
N LEU A 10 8.17 -5.08 42.61
CA LEU A 10 7.28 -5.33 41.47
C LEU A 10 5.87 -4.72 41.60
N LEU A 11 5.79 -3.40 41.79
CA LEU A 11 4.86 -2.65 40.93
C LEU A 11 5.47 -2.75 39.52
N ALA A 12 5.24 -3.90 38.88
CA ALA A 12 5.45 -4.06 37.47
C ALA A 12 4.66 -2.93 36.81
N ALA A 13 5.40 -2.00 36.24
CA ALA A 13 4.90 -1.11 35.22
C ALA A 13 4.32 -2.01 34.13
N ALA A 14 3.05 -2.37 34.25
CA ALA A 14 2.24 -2.69 33.10
C ALA A 14 2.03 -1.36 32.37
N ILE A 15 3.09 -0.89 31.70
CA ILE A 15 2.94 -0.17 30.47
C ILE A 15 2.27 -1.21 29.58
N PHE A 16 0.94 -1.23 29.62
CA PHE A 16 0.19 -1.76 28.49
C PHE A 16 0.78 -1.00 27.31
N PRO A 17 1.40 -1.66 26.31
CA PRO A 17 1.54 -0.98 25.05
C PRO A 17 0.11 -0.57 24.70
N LEU A 18 -0.16 0.75 24.69
CA LEU A 18 -1.21 1.24 23.83
C LEU A 18 -0.83 0.62 22.49
N VAL A 19 -1.61 -0.37 22.05
CA VAL A 19 -1.56 -0.78 20.67
C VAL A 19 -1.87 0.50 19.93
N VAL A 20 -0.83 1.14 19.41
CA VAL A 20 -0.96 2.25 18.48
C VAL A 20 -1.63 1.58 17.30
N GLN A 21 -2.95 1.64 17.26
CA GLN A 21 -3.66 1.20 16.07
C GLN A 21 -3.12 2.06 14.94
N PRO A 22 -2.74 1.47 13.79
CA PRO A 22 -2.42 2.26 12.62
C PRO A 22 -3.59 3.21 12.39
N ALA A 23 -3.29 4.49 12.21
CA ALA A 23 -4.35 5.50 12.17
C ALA A 23 -5.12 5.44 10.84
N MET A 24 -4.59 4.70 9.87
CA MET A 24 -5.19 4.36 8.60
C MET A 24 -5.91 3.02 8.71
N ALA A 25 -7.22 2.94 8.52
CA ALA A 25 -7.92 1.65 8.52
C ALA A 25 -7.90 1.01 7.12
N HIS A 26 -6.72 0.59 6.65
CA HIS A 26 -6.44 -0.02 5.35
C HIS A 26 -6.36 0.90 4.13
N VAL A 27 -5.65 0.45 3.10
CA VAL A 27 -5.62 1.01 1.74
C VAL A 27 -5.90 -0.10 0.72
N ILE A 28 -5.93 0.27 -0.57
CA ILE A 28 -5.80 -0.69 -1.68
C ILE A 28 -4.49 -0.47 -2.41
N TRP A 29 -3.93 -1.51 -3.03
CA TRP A 29 -2.76 -1.39 -3.91
C TRP A 29 -2.78 -2.49 -4.98
N PHE A 30 -1.85 -2.42 -5.93
CA PHE A 30 -1.68 -3.44 -6.96
C PHE A 30 -0.46 -4.30 -6.67
N ASP A 31 -0.59 -5.61 -6.90
CA ASP A 31 0.53 -6.53 -6.99
C ASP A 31 0.58 -7.16 -8.40
N TYR A 32 1.77 -7.27 -8.97
CA TYR A 32 1.93 -7.78 -10.34
C TYR A 32 2.17 -9.29 -10.32
N ASN A 33 1.31 -10.03 -11.02
CA ASN A 33 1.37 -11.48 -11.11
C ASN A 33 1.10 -11.96 -12.53
N LYS A 34 2.14 -12.42 -13.22
CA LYS A 34 2.06 -13.11 -14.53
C LYS A 34 1.23 -12.39 -15.61
N GLY A 35 1.36 -11.06 -15.69
CA GLY A 35 0.67 -10.24 -16.69
C GLY A 35 -0.66 -9.67 -16.22
N GLU A 36 -1.08 -9.98 -14.99
CA GLU A 36 -2.24 -9.38 -14.33
C GLU A 36 -1.78 -8.54 -13.14
N TYR A 37 -2.58 -7.55 -12.76
CA TYR A 37 -2.40 -6.72 -11.59
C TYR A 37 -3.51 -7.04 -10.59
N ASP A 38 -3.18 -7.80 -9.56
CA ASP A 38 -4.08 -8.17 -8.49
C ASP A 38 -4.36 -6.94 -7.63
N VAL A 39 -5.64 -6.67 -7.35
CA VAL A 39 -6.06 -5.58 -6.46
C VAL A 39 -6.09 -6.12 -5.05
N LEU A 40 -5.17 -5.63 -4.22
CA LEU A 40 -5.05 -6.00 -2.82
C LEU A 40 -5.68 -4.92 -1.93
N PHE A 41 -6.11 -5.33 -0.74
CA PHE A 41 -6.75 -4.51 0.27
C PHE A 41 -6.15 -4.89 1.61
N GLY A 42 -5.92 -3.93 2.50
CA GLY A 42 -5.35 -4.21 3.81
C GLY A 42 -4.29 -3.18 4.23
N HIS A 43 -3.40 -3.63 5.09
CA HIS A 43 -2.21 -2.90 5.52
C HIS A 43 -1.00 -3.48 4.78
N PRO A 44 -0.28 -2.70 3.95
CA PRO A 44 0.83 -3.24 3.17
C PRO A 44 1.89 -3.96 4.01
N GLU A 45 2.16 -3.48 5.23
CA GLU A 45 3.11 -4.04 6.18
C GLU A 45 2.66 -5.36 6.83
N ASP A 46 1.34 -5.57 6.98
CA ASP A 46 0.76 -6.78 7.56
C ASP A 46 0.32 -7.80 6.50
N GLY A 47 0.14 -7.35 5.26
CA GLY A 47 -0.30 -8.13 4.11
C GLY A 47 -1.77 -7.90 3.71
N ALA A 48 -2.17 -8.59 2.64
CA ALA A 48 -3.51 -8.45 2.09
C ALA A 48 -4.58 -9.18 2.92
N GLU A 49 -5.73 -8.54 3.07
CA GLU A 49 -6.93 -9.05 3.70
C GLU A 49 -8.02 -9.36 2.65
N PRO A 50 -8.92 -10.33 2.91
CA PRO A 50 -10.03 -10.62 2.02
C PRO A 50 -11.03 -9.45 1.97
N TYR A 51 -11.61 -9.22 0.81
CA TYR A 51 -12.64 -8.20 0.60
C TYR A 51 -13.70 -8.68 -0.38
N ASN A 52 -14.86 -7.99 -0.41
CA ASN A 52 -15.89 -8.23 -1.42
C ASN A 52 -15.51 -7.51 -2.74
N PRO A 53 -15.33 -8.22 -3.87
CA PRO A 53 -15.00 -7.65 -5.19
C PRO A 53 -15.94 -6.56 -5.72
N ASP A 54 -17.15 -6.45 -5.19
CA ASP A 54 -18.10 -5.38 -5.52
C ASP A 54 -17.69 -4.01 -4.97
N LYS A 55 -16.80 -3.98 -3.97
CA LYS A 55 -16.21 -2.74 -3.46
C LYS A 55 -15.28 -2.07 -4.47
N PHE A 56 -14.65 -2.84 -5.36
CA PHE A 56 -13.83 -2.29 -6.45
C PHE A 56 -14.71 -1.68 -7.54
N LYS A 57 -14.57 -0.37 -7.77
CA LYS A 57 -15.47 0.40 -8.63
C LYS A 57 -14.87 0.72 -9.99
N SER A 58 -13.59 1.08 -10.05
CA SER A 58 -12.96 1.43 -11.33
C SER A 58 -11.44 1.34 -11.28
N VAL A 59 -10.86 1.21 -12.47
CA VAL A 59 -9.42 1.31 -12.72
C VAL A 59 -9.19 2.00 -14.07
N THR A 60 -8.10 2.74 -14.17
CA THR A 60 -7.60 3.32 -15.42
C THR A 60 -6.12 3.00 -15.57
N GLY A 61 -5.74 2.48 -16.73
CA GLY A 61 -4.35 2.31 -17.12
C GLY A 61 -3.85 3.46 -17.98
N TYR A 62 -2.57 3.77 -17.84
CA TYR A 62 -1.92 4.86 -18.56
C TYR A 62 -0.59 4.41 -19.16
N ASP A 63 -0.27 4.86 -20.37
CA ASP A 63 1.04 4.66 -21.01
C ASP A 63 2.10 5.66 -20.49
N GLN A 64 3.32 5.62 -21.06
CA GLN A 64 4.40 6.55 -20.70
C GLN A 64 4.09 8.03 -20.97
N ASN A 65 3.13 8.32 -21.84
CA ASN A 65 2.67 9.65 -22.20
C ASN A 65 1.37 10.05 -21.47
N LYS A 66 0.98 9.27 -20.46
CA LYS A 66 -0.26 9.42 -19.68
C LYS A 66 -1.53 9.33 -20.54
N GLN A 67 -1.46 8.66 -21.68
CA GLN A 67 -2.65 8.33 -22.48
C GLN A 67 -3.33 7.10 -21.90
N ILE A 68 -4.67 7.07 -21.96
CA ILE A 68 -5.45 5.96 -21.43
C ILE A 68 -5.17 4.69 -22.24
N VAL A 69 -4.82 3.62 -21.54
CA VAL A 69 -4.69 2.26 -22.07
C VAL A 69 -5.93 1.48 -21.63
N PRO A 70 -6.66 0.83 -22.56
CA PRO A 70 -7.77 -0.05 -22.21
C PRO A 70 -7.32 -1.16 -21.25
N VAL A 71 -8.17 -1.48 -20.27
CA VAL A 71 -7.93 -2.55 -19.30
C VAL A 71 -9.14 -3.47 -19.23
N GLU A 72 -8.90 -4.76 -19.06
CA GLU A 72 -9.92 -5.74 -18.68
C GLU A 72 -9.93 -5.88 -17.15
N ILE A 73 -11.11 -5.91 -16.55
CA ILE A 73 -11.30 -6.18 -15.12
C ILE A 73 -11.83 -7.61 -14.99
N LYS A 74 -11.05 -8.49 -14.37
CA LYS A 74 -11.49 -9.85 -14.01
C LYS A 74 -11.92 -9.86 -12.55
N LYS A 75 -13.23 -9.94 -12.32
CA LYS A 75 -13.79 -10.15 -10.98
C LYS A 75 -14.06 -11.64 -10.75
N GLN A 76 -13.55 -12.17 -9.65
CA GLN A 76 -13.86 -13.51 -9.14
C GLN A 76 -14.70 -13.39 -7.87
N SER A 77 -14.93 -14.48 -7.14
CA SER A 77 -15.73 -14.47 -5.91
C SER A 77 -15.08 -13.70 -4.76
N ASP A 78 -13.76 -13.64 -4.72
CA ASP A 78 -12.95 -13.15 -3.59
C ASP A 78 -11.77 -12.26 -4.02
N SER A 79 -11.66 -11.95 -5.32
CA SER A 79 -10.52 -11.22 -5.88
C SER A 79 -10.91 -10.42 -7.11
N VAL A 80 -10.11 -9.39 -7.39
CA VAL A 80 -10.14 -8.62 -8.63
C VAL A 80 -8.72 -8.56 -9.20
N SER A 81 -8.56 -8.86 -10.48
CA SER A 81 -7.33 -8.61 -11.23
C SER A 81 -7.59 -7.72 -12.44
N VAL A 82 -6.57 -6.97 -12.84
CA VAL A 82 -6.61 -6.01 -13.95
C VAL A 82 -5.61 -6.42 -15.02
N ILE A 83 -6.05 -6.46 -16.28
CA ILE A 83 -5.20 -6.83 -17.41
C ILE A 83 -5.16 -5.69 -18.41
N PRO A 84 -4.02 -5.01 -18.54
CA PRO A 84 -3.83 -4.01 -19.58
C PRO A 84 -3.84 -4.62 -20.98
N GLN A 85 -4.47 -3.94 -21.94
CA GLN A 85 -4.46 -4.31 -23.36
C GLN A 85 -3.29 -3.65 -24.13
N GLY A 86 -2.22 -3.31 -23.42
CA GLY A 86 -1.03 -2.65 -23.95
C GLY A 86 -0.04 -2.32 -22.83
N ASP A 87 1.10 -1.75 -23.19
CA ASP A 87 2.12 -1.34 -22.22
C ASP A 87 1.59 -0.19 -21.36
N ILE A 88 1.64 -0.36 -20.04
CA ILE A 88 1.32 0.66 -19.07
C ILE A 88 2.55 1.15 -18.33
N ALA A 89 2.54 2.42 -17.98
CA ALA A 89 3.48 3.06 -17.07
C ALA A 89 2.83 3.49 -15.76
N ALA A 90 1.50 3.46 -15.65
CA ALA A 90 0.78 3.68 -14.41
C ALA A 90 -0.60 3.01 -14.38
N LEU A 91 -1.09 2.74 -13.17
CA LEU A 91 -2.48 2.39 -12.87
C LEU A 91 -3.03 3.33 -11.80
N THR A 92 -4.31 3.66 -11.91
CA THR A 92 -5.07 4.27 -10.81
C THR A 92 -6.37 3.52 -10.59
N ALA A 93 -6.83 3.39 -9.35
CA ALA A 93 -8.11 2.76 -9.05
C ALA A 93 -8.90 3.44 -7.93
N PHE A 94 -10.19 3.13 -7.91
CA PHE A 94 -11.14 3.53 -6.89
C PHE A 94 -11.89 2.31 -6.33
N PHE A 95 -11.95 2.26 -5.01
CA PHE A 95 -12.60 1.25 -4.20
C PHE A 95 -13.45 1.93 -3.14
N ASP A 96 -14.74 1.64 -3.14
CA ASP A 96 -15.66 2.14 -2.13
C ASP A 96 -15.76 1.08 -1.02
N ASN A 97 -15.15 1.36 0.12
CA ASN A 97 -15.14 0.43 1.25
C ASN A 97 -16.49 0.44 1.99
N GLY A 98 -17.39 1.36 1.65
CA GLY A 98 -18.72 1.49 2.21
C GLY A 98 -18.72 2.16 3.57
N PHE A 99 -19.83 1.95 4.29
CA PHE A 99 -20.12 2.61 5.56
C PHE A 99 -19.72 1.71 6.73
N PHE A 100 -19.15 2.29 7.77
CA PHE A 100 -18.84 1.61 9.01
C PHE A 100 -19.45 2.33 10.19
N VAL A 101 -20.23 1.60 10.98
CA VAL A 101 -20.81 2.09 12.22
C VAL A 101 -19.92 1.71 13.40
N THR A 102 -19.61 2.66 14.28
CA THR A 102 -18.80 2.45 15.47
C THR A 102 -19.71 2.36 16.69
N LYS A 103 -19.99 1.13 17.14
CA LYS A 103 -20.89 0.87 18.29
C LYS A 103 -20.18 1.00 19.64
N SER A 104 -18.87 0.81 19.66
CA SER A 104 -17.99 1.04 20.80
C SER A 104 -16.56 1.32 20.32
N PRO A 105 -15.70 1.98 21.12
CA PRO A 105 -14.33 2.27 20.71
C PRO A 105 -13.59 1.02 20.21
N GLY A 106 -13.01 1.09 19.00
CA GLY A 106 -12.28 -0.01 18.37
C GLY A 106 -13.16 -1.14 17.82
N ASN A 107 -14.48 -0.99 17.78
CA ASN A 107 -15.41 -1.97 17.22
C ASN A 107 -16.31 -1.30 16.17
N SER A 108 -15.88 -1.41 14.92
CA SER A 108 -16.61 -0.89 13.76
C SER A 108 -17.11 -2.05 12.89
N GLU A 109 -18.34 -1.93 12.41
CA GLU A 109 -19.01 -2.94 11.58
C GLU A 109 -19.35 -2.35 10.21
N ASN A 110 -19.03 -3.06 9.13
CA ASN A 110 -19.41 -2.63 7.78
C ASN A 110 -20.91 -2.85 7.59
N VAL A 111 -21.63 -1.80 7.24
CA VAL A 111 -23.09 -1.81 7.04
C VAL A 111 -23.44 -1.26 5.65
N SER A 112 -24.63 -1.59 5.15
CA SER A 112 -25.15 -0.92 3.95
C SER A 112 -25.46 0.55 4.24
N GLU A 113 -25.51 1.38 3.20
CA GLU A 113 -25.93 2.79 3.31
C GLU A 113 -27.32 2.91 3.96
N SER A 114 -28.27 2.06 3.56
CA SER A 114 -29.63 2.07 4.15
C SER A 114 -29.70 1.65 5.63
N GLU A 115 -28.70 0.91 6.11
CA GLU A 115 -28.56 0.59 7.54
C GLU A 115 -27.83 1.70 8.27
N ALA A 116 -26.81 2.29 7.65
CA ALA A 116 -26.12 3.47 8.14
C ALA A 116 -27.10 4.63 8.40
N GLU A 117 -28.01 4.92 7.47
CA GLU A 117 -29.08 5.93 7.63
C GLU A 117 -30.01 5.68 8.82
N LYS A 118 -30.23 4.41 9.19
CA LYS A 118 -31.08 4.05 10.33
C LYS A 118 -30.34 4.12 11.65
N LEU A 119 -29.02 3.96 11.63
CA LEU A 119 -28.16 3.93 12.80
C LEU A 119 -27.61 5.32 13.15
N ASN A 120 -27.48 6.21 12.15
CA ASN A 120 -27.16 7.61 12.36
C ASN A 120 -28.42 8.37 12.84
N PRO A 121 -28.36 9.23 13.89
CA PRO A 121 -27.18 9.63 14.66
C PRO A 121 -26.99 8.88 15.98
N ASP A 122 -27.70 7.76 16.20
CA ASP A 122 -27.58 6.98 17.43
C ASP A 122 -26.18 6.37 17.60
N PHE A 123 -25.46 6.13 16.50
CA PHE A 123 -24.06 5.69 16.46
C PHE A 123 -23.25 6.51 15.45
N GLU A 124 -21.95 6.65 15.73
CA GLU A 124 -21.01 7.29 14.80
C GLU A 124 -20.83 6.44 13.53
N VAL A 125 -21.01 7.04 12.36
CA VAL A 125 -20.85 6.38 11.06
C VAL A 125 -19.83 7.11 10.20
N GLY A 126 -18.92 6.35 9.59
CA GLY A 126 -18.01 6.86 8.56
C GLY A 126 -18.22 6.18 7.21
N HIS A 127 -18.07 6.94 6.12
CA HIS A 127 -17.93 6.43 4.76
C HIS A 127 -16.47 6.46 4.33
N PHE A 128 -15.95 5.34 3.82
CA PHE A 128 -14.52 5.16 3.55
C PHE A 128 -14.25 4.91 2.07
N LEU A 129 -13.54 5.84 1.44
CA LEU A 129 -13.23 5.83 0.00
C LEU A 129 -11.73 5.62 -0.22
N LYS A 130 -11.38 4.55 -0.91
CA LYS A 130 -9.99 4.13 -1.11
C LYS A 130 -9.56 4.33 -2.56
N HIS A 131 -8.38 4.91 -2.72
CA HIS A 131 -7.76 5.17 -4.02
C HIS A 131 -6.35 4.58 -4.05
N THR A 132 -5.81 4.39 -5.24
CA THR A 132 -4.40 4.04 -5.38
C THR A 132 -3.85 4.56 -6.69
N LYS A 133 -2.56 4.87 -6.68
CA LYS A 133 -1.74 5.15 -7.86
C LYS A 133 -0.48 4.30 -7.82
N ALA A 134 -0.31 3.42 -8.80
CA ALA A 134 0.92 2.68 -8.98
C ALA A 134 1.65 3.18 -10.23
N LEU A 135 2.95 3.42 -10.12
CA LEU A 135 3.82 3.73 -11.26
C LEU A 135 4.67 2.51 -11.61
N TYR A 136 4.78 2.22 -12.91
CA TYR A 136 5.63 1.19 -13.50
C TYR A 136 6.69 1.75 -14.45
N GLY A 137 6.59 3.06 -14.76
CA GLY A 137 7.56 3.83 -15.51
C GLY A 137 7.48 5.31 -15.13
N TRP A 138 8.43 6.11 -15.62
CA TRP A 138 8.49 7.54 -15.34
C TRP A 138 8.65 8.37 -16.60
N SER A 139 7.98 9.52 -16.58
CA SER A 139 8.14 10.61 -17.54
C SER A 139 7.69 11.91 -16.87
N GLU A 140 8.06 13.06 -17.45
CA GLU A 140 7.65 14.36 -16.91
C GLU A 140 6.12 14.56 -16.90
N VAL A 141 5.37 13.89 -17.78
CA VAL A 141 3.90 13.95 -17.76
C VAL A 141 3.29 13.07 -16.67
N LEU A 142 3.91 11.93 -16.34
CA LEU A 142 3.50 11.07 -15.21
C LEU A 142 3.82 11.68 -13.85
N LYS A 143 4.68 12.70 -13.81
CA LYS A 143 4.87 13.56 -12.62
C LYS A 143 3.63 14.42 -12.31
N GLN A 144 2.71 14.63 -13.26
CA GLN A 144 1.51 15.43 -13.01
C GLN A 144 0.42 14.61 -12.30
N PRO A 145 -0.46 15.25 -11.51
CA PRO A 145 -1.57 14.56 -10.82
C PRO A 145 -2.52 13.85 -11.78
N PHE A 146 -2.99 12.66 -11.41
CA PHE A 146 -3.91 11.81 -12.19
C PHE A 146 -5.37 12.16 -11.94
N GLY A 147 -5.65 13.02 -10.96
CA GLY A 147 -7.00 13.52 -10.69
C GLY A 147 -7.78 12.64 -9.72
N LEU A 148 -7.09 11.86 -8.88
CA LEU A 148 -7.74 11.16 -7.78
C LEU A 148 -8.24 12.19 -6.73
N PRO A 149 -9.38 11.94 -6.06
CA PRO A 149 -9.87 12.82 -5.00
C PRO A 149 -8.84 13.07 -3.91
N LEU A 150 -8.12 12.04 -3.47
CA LEU A 150 -6.93 12.13 -2.65
C LEU A 150 -5.78 11.45 -3.40
N GLU A 151 -4.64 12.13 -3.54
CA GLU A 151 -3.55 11.66 -4.39
C GLU A 151 -2.18 11.95 -3.76
N ILE A 152 -1.33 10.94 -3.61
CA ILE A 152 0.09 11.13 -3.27
C ILE A 152 0.87 11.42 -4.55
N GLN A 153 1.58 12.55 -4.60
CA GLN A 153 2.39 12.98 -5.73
C GLN A 153 3.88 12.91 -5.39
N ALA A 154 4.61 12.06 -6.11
CA ALA A 154 6.07 12.04 -6.09
C ALA A 154 6.64 13.31 -6.75
N LEU A 155 7.59 13.97 -6.09
CA LEU A 155 8.22 15.21 -6.61
C LEU A 155 9.48 14.96 -7.44
N LYS A 156 10.03 13.75 -7.41
CA LYS A 156 11.12 13.29 -8.28
C LYS A 156 10.90 11.85 -8.74
N ASN A 157 11.70 11.42 -9.73
CA ASN A 157 11.65 10.07 -10.29
C ASN A 157 11.95 9.01 -9.20
N PRO A 158 10.98 8.15 -8.82
CA PRO A 158 11.20 7.12 -7.81
C PRO A 158 12.13 6.00 -8.31
N PHE A 159 12.26 5.79 -9.63
CA PHE A 159 13.07 4.71 -10.21
C PHE A 159 14.56 5.02 -10.37
N GLU A 160 14.98 6.23 -10.01
CA GLU A 160 16.37 6.65 -10.00
C GLU A 160 16.95 6.71 -8.58
N LEU A 161 16.12 6.42 -7.57
CA LEU A 161 16.53 6.44 -6.18
C LEU A 161 17.45 5.29 -5.84
N LYS A 162 18.43 5.61 -5.00
CA LYS A 162 19.32 4.63 -4.37
C LYS A 162 18.86 4.36 -2.95
N SER A 163 19.17 3.16 -2.45
CA SER A 163 18.87 2.79 -1.07
C SER A 163 19.33 3.87 -0.09
N GLY A 164 18.43 4.30 0.80
CA GLY A 164 18.69 5.35 1.78
C GLY A 164 18.48 6.78 1.28
N GLU A 165 18.20 6.98 -0.01
CA GLU A 165 17.69 8.27 -0.48
C GLU A 165 16.21 8.44 -0.11
N LEU A 166 15.77 9.68 -0.02
CA LEU A 166 14.40 10.03 0.35
C LEU A 166 13.60 10.40 -0.90
N LEU A 167 12.38 9.88 -1.03
CA LEU A 167 11.38 10.36 -1.98
C LEU A 167 10.54 11.46 -1.32
N PRO A 168 10.68 12.72 -1.77
CA PRO A 168 9.75 13.78 -1.42
C PRO A 168 8.40 13.52 -2.09
N VAL A 169 7.35 13.49 -1.28
CA VAL A 169 5.96 13.37 -1.73
C VAL A 169 5.11 14.52 -1.16
N GLN A 170 4.08 14.91 -1.91
CA GLN A 170 3.00 15.78 -1.43
C GLN A 170 1.68 15.02 -1.52
N VAL A 171 0.71 15.39 -0.69
CA VAL A 171 -0.65 14.86 -0.82
C VAL A 171 -1.54 15.96 -1.37
N LEU A 172 -2.33 15.61 -2.37
CA LEU A 172 -3.29 16.50 -3.01
C LEU A 172 -4.70 16.05 -2.66
N TYR A 173 -5.57 17.01 -2.33
CA TYR A 173 -7.00 16.80 -2.24
C TYR A 173 -7.68 17.61 -3.35
N GLN A 174 -8.42 16.93 -4.22
CA GLN A 174 -9.03 17.51 -5.42
C GLN A 174 -8.02 18.31 -6.27
N GLY A 175 -6.81 17.78 -6.43
CA GLY A 175 -5.72 18.42 -7.17
C GLY A 175 -5.03 19.60 -6.47
N ASN A 176 -5.47 19.99 -5.27
CA ASN A 176 -4.85 21.07 -4.50
C ASN A 176 -3.97 20.50 -3.38
N LEU A 177 -2.86 21.16 -3.05
CA LEU A 177 -1.99 20.77 -1.95
C LEU A 177 -2.76 20.70 -0.63
N LEU A 178 -2.78 19.52 -0.02
CA LEU A 178 -3.33 19.30 1.31
C LEU A 178 -2.22 19.55 2.34
N LYS A 179 -2.46 20.48 3.27
CA LYS A 179 -1.41 20.90 4.21
C LYS A 179 -1.17 19.92 5.36
N ASN A 180 -2.23 19.26 5.83
CA ASN A 180 -2.19 18.38 7.00
C ASN A 180 -2.74 16.97 6.68
N PRO A 181 -2.26 16.28 5.63
CA PRO A 181 -2.60 14.87 5.44
C PRO A 181 -2.03 14.03 6.59
N THR A 182 -2.53 12.82 6.78
CA THR A 182 -1.69 11.77 7.38
C THR A 182 -0.86 11.16 6.26
N VAL A 183 0.43 10.91 6.49
CA VAL A 183 1.28 10.10 5.59
C VAL A 183 1.89 8.99 6.42
N GLU A 184 1.73 7.74 5.97
CA GLU A 184 2.26 6.53 6.61
C GLU A 184 3.08 5.73 5.59
N TYR A 185 4.13 5.05 6.06
CA TYR A 185 4.93 4.13 5.26
C TYR A 185 5.54 3.07 6.18
N GLU A 186 5.33 1.79 5.85
CA GLU A 186 5.73 0.64 6.68
C GLU A 186 5.20 0.73 8.13
N GLY A 187 3.93 1.15 8.29
CA GLY A 187 3.27 1.30 9.60
C GLY A 187 3.70 2.53 10.41
N GLU A 188 4.64 3.33 9.92
CA GLU A 188 5.16 4.51 10.62
C GLU A 188 4.61 5.81 10.03
N LYS A 189 4.25 6.76 10.90
CA LYS A 189 3.78 8.10 10.49
C LYS A 189 4.95 9.02 10.15
N TYR A 190 4.81 9.74 9.04
CA TYR A 190 5.79 10.70 8.56
C TYR A 190 5.35 12.14 8.81
N THR A 191 6.31 12.96 9.26
CA THR A 191 6.10 14.40 9.43
C THR A 191 6.01 15.08 8.07
N ILE A 192 5.06 15.99 7.96
CA ILE A 192 4.90 16.90 6.82
C ILE A 192 5.49 18.24 7.20
N ASP A 193 6.36 18.79 6.34
CA ASP A 193 6.97 20.09 6.56
C ASP A 193 6.04 21.27 6.20
N GLU A 194 6.55 22.50 6.35
CA GLU A 194 5.80 23.73 6.09
C GLU A 194 5.36 23.88 4.62
N ASP A 195 6.04 23.20 3.69
CA ASP A 195 5.75 23.17 2.25
C ASP A 195 4.80 22.01 1.85
N GLY A 196 4.30 21.26 2.83
CA GLY A 196 3.41 20.13 2.62
C GLY A 196 4.12 18.87 2.12
N ILE A 197 5.43 18.75 2.34
CA ILE A 197 6.25 17.64 1.85
C ILE A 197 6.50 16.64 2.98
N ALA A 198 6.28 15.36 2.69
CA ALA A 198 6.77 14.23 3.48
C ALA A 198 7.98 13.59 2.77
N LEU A 199 9.00 13.20 3.53
CA LEU A 199 10.22 12.57 3.02
C LEU A 199 10.21 11.07 3.35
N VAL A 200 9.89 10.23 2.38
CA VAL A 200 9.75 8.78 2.57
C VAL A 200 11.03 8.06 2.15
N PRO A 201 11.65 7.19 2.97
CA PRO A 201 12.88 6.51 2.63
C PRO A 201 12.66 5.47 1.53
N TYR A 202 13.57 5.46 0.55
CA TYR A 202 13.62 4.40 -0.45
C TYR A 202 14.41 3.19 0.06
N VAL A 203 13.77 2.03 -0.03
CA VAL A 203 14.36 0.73 0.30
C VAL A 203 14.70 -0.06 -0.98
N VAL A 204 15.61 -1.01 -0.87
CA VAL A 204 15.99 -1.85 -2.02
C VAL A 204 14.81 -2.73 -2.43
N GLY A 205 14.39 -2.64 -3.70
CA GLY A 205 13.32 -3.47 -4.25
C GLY A 205 12.13 -2.68 -4.79
N GLY A 206 12.04 -1.38 -4.49
CA GLY A 206 10.89 -0.54 -4.80
C GLY A 206 10.32 0.06 -3.53
N PHE A 207 9.19 0.78 -3.66
CA PHE A 207 8.43 1.24 -2.51
C PHE A 207 7.32 0.22 -2.20
N GLN A 208 7.23 -0.22 -0.94
CA GLN A 208 5.93 -0.63 -0.42
C GLN A 208 4.94 0.54 -0.61
N PRO A 209 3.62 0.29 -0.72
CA PRO A 209 2.65 1.36 -0.83
C PRO A 209 2.85 2.42 0.27
N ILE A 210 3.11 3.66 -0.14
CA ILE A 210 3.06 4.85 0.72
C ILE A 210 1.59 5.20 0.90
N GLU A 211 1.15 5.49 2.11
CA GLU A 211 -0.25 5.66 2.46
C GLU A 211 -0.54 7.09 2.88
N ALA A 212 -1.73 7.59 2.56
CA ALA A 212 -2.21 8.87 3.06
C ALA A 212 -3.72 8.87 3.28
N SER A 213 -4.18 9.57 4.33
CA SER A 213 -5.61 9.84 4.55
C SER A 213 -5.92 11.31 4.70
N TYR A 214 -7.20 11.59 4.43
CA TYR A 214 -7.84 12.84 4.76
C TYR A 214 -9.31 12.59 5.12
N THR A 215 -9.74 13.05 6.29
CA THR A 215 -11.12 12.89 6.77
C THR A 215 -11.81 14.24 6.85
N LEU A 216 -13.04 14.28 6.33
CA LEU A 216 -13.97 15.40 6.43
C LEU A 216 -15.11 15.05 7.38
N SER A 217 -15.50 15.98 8.24
CA SER A 217 -16.80 15.92 8.90
C SER A 217 -17.90 16.26 7.89
N LEU A 218 -19.00 15.52 7.93
CA LEU A 218 -20.18 15.77 7.11
C LEU A 218 -21.28 16.39 7.97
N ASP A 219 -21.82 17.50 7.50
CA ASP A 219 -22.97 18.16 8.13
C ASP A 219 -24.25 17.74 7.42
N ASN A 220 -25.22 17.19 8.17
CA ASN A 220 -26.55 16.81 7.68
C ASN A 220 -26.57 15.70 6.61
N ASP A 221 -25.52 14.88 6.52
CA ASP A 221 -25.58 13.66 5.73
C ASP A 221 -26.37 12.60 6.53
N PRO A 222 -27.41 11.99 5.94
CA PRO A 222 -28.25 11.03 6.67
C PRO A 222 -27.50 9.73 6.98
N ALA A 223 -26.47 9.38 6.21
CA ALA A 223 -25.80 8.09 6.28
C ALA A 223 -24.44 8.14 6.99
N ALA A 224 -23.78 9.29 7.09
CA ALA A 224 -22.45 9.37 7.70
C ALA A 224 -22.15 10.68 8.43
N ASP A 225 -21.40 10.61 9.53
CA ASP A 225 -20.84 11.77 10.23
C ASP A 225 -19.52 12.24 9.61
N ARG A 226 -18.84 11.35 8.89
CA ARG A 226 -17.57 11.63 8.24
C ARG A 226 -17.40 10.92 6.90
N LEU A 227 -16.66 11.57 6.02
CA LEU A 227 -16.13 11.00 4.79
C LEU A 227 -14.62 10.89 4.92
N SER A 228 -14.10 9.68 4.89
CA SER A 228 -12.67 9.41 4.91
C SER A 228 -12.19 9.02 3.51
N TYR A 229 -11.15 9.70 3.05
CA TYR A 229 -10.40 9.34 1.87
C TYR A 229 -9.10 8.70 2.32
N GLU A 230 -8.82 7.52 1.78
CA GLU A 230 -7.49 6.91 1.83
C GLU A 230 -6.94 6.79 0.41
N THR A 231 -5.62 6.95 0.27
CA THR A 231 -4.91 6.66 -0.97
C THR A 231 -3.61 5.95 -0.69
N SER A 232 -3.18 5.12 -1.62
CA SER A 232 -1.81 4.60 -1.63
C SER A 232 -1.04 5.04 -2.89
N PHE A 233 0.29 5.01 -2.79
CA PHE A 233 1.20 5.20 -3.91
C PHE A 233 2.32 4.18 -3.89
N SER A 234 2.53 3.48 -5.01
CA SER A 234 3.68 2.60 -5.20
C SER A 234 4.43 2.96 -6.48
N ALA A 235 5.72 2.61 -6.51
CA ALA A 235 6.54 2.71 -7.70
C ALA A 235 7.47 1.50 -7.78
N GLU A 236 7.17 0.61 -8.73
CA GLU A 236 7.85 -0.67 -8.89
C GLU A 236 8.09 -0.91 -10.38
N ARG A 237 9.32 -1.28 -10.76
CA ARG A 237 9.51 -1.73 -12.14
C ARG A 237 8.89 -3.10 -12.26
N ASN A 238 8.10 -3.34 -13.31
CA ASN A 238 7.69 -4.69 -13.69
C ASN A 238 8.97 -5.52 -13.87
N SER A 239 9.36 -6.27 -12.85
CA SER A 239 10.55 -7.11 -12.91
C SER A 239 10.18 -8.33 -13.73
N VAL A 240 10.33 -8.23 -15.06
CA VAL A 240 10.74 -9.42 -15.81
C VAL A 240 12.19 -9.62 -15.37
N PRO A 241 12.55 -10.70 -14.65
CA PRO A 241 13.95 -10.97 -14.41
C PRO A 241 14.61 -11.10 -15.78
N GLU A 242 15.60 -10.23 -16.04
CA GLU A 242 16.52 -10.37 -17.17
C GLU A 242 16.97 -11.84 -17.25
N PRO A 243 16.86 -12.52 -18.41
CA PRO A 243 17.34 -13.91 -18.59
C PRO A 243 18.81 -14.07 -18.18
N SER A 244 19.56 -12.98 -18.23
CA SER A 244 20.95 -12.82 -17.80
C SER A 244 21.18 -13.12 -16.32
N ALA A 245 20.20 -12.87 -15.44
CA ALA A 245 20.33 -13.09 -13.99
C ALA A 245 20.26 -14.59 -13.61
N LEU A 246 19.61 -15.42 -14.42
CA LEU A 246 19.54 -16.87 -14.22
C LEU A 246 20.79 -17.62 -14.73
N LEU A 247 21.52 -17.06 -15.69
CA LEU A 247 22.76 -17.65 -16.20
C LEU A 247 23.98 -17.43 -15.29
N GLY A 248 23.92 -16.45 -14.37
CA GLY A 248 24.99 -16.19 -13.39
C GLY A 248 25.06 -17.21 -12.25
N LEU A 249 23.95 -17.91 -11.94
CA LEU A 249 23.89 -18.90 -10.86
C LEU A 249 24.09 -20.35 -11.34
N SER A 250 23.99 -20.62 -12.66
CA SER A 250 24.21 -21.96 -13.21
C SER A 250 25.69 -22.28 -13.52
N VAL A 251 26.56 -21.29 -13.68
CA VAL A 251 27.97 -21.53 -14.05
C VAL A 251 28.85 -21.89 -12.84
N LEU A 252 28.52 -21.44 -11.64
CA LEU A 252 29.25 -21.82 -10.41
C LEU A 252 28.91 -23.25 -9.93
N GLY A 253 27.78 -23.82 -10.35
CA GLY A 253 27.36 -25.18 -9.97
C GLY A 253 28.00 -26.32 -10.78
N LEU A 254 28.48 -26.05 -12.00
CA LEU A 254 29.01 -27.10 -12.90
C LEU A 254 30.51 -27.37 -12.75
N MET A 255 31.27 -26.46 -12.12
CA MET A 255 32.71 -26.70 -11.84
C MET A 255 32.97 -27.53 -10.57
N ALA A 256 31.97 -27.71 -9.70
CA ALA A 256 32.15 -28.47 -8.45
C ALA A 256 31.91 -29.99 -8.60
N PHE A 257 31.28 -30.45 -9.69
CA PHE A 257 30.94 -31.87 -9.89
C PHE A 257 31.92 -32.67 -10.76
N ALA A 258 32.88 -32.02 -11.42
CA ALA A 258 33.85 -32.70 -12.31
C ALA A 258 35.17 -33.10 -11.62
N ARG A 259 35.25 -33.08 -10.28
CA ARG A 259 36.48 -33.44 -9.54
C ARG A 259 36.24 -34.40 -8.37
N LYS A 260 35.35 -35.38 -8.53
CA LYS A 260 35.30 -36.51 -7.57
C LYS A 260 34.77 -37.82 -8.16
N GLN A 261 35.20 -38.19 -9.36
CA GLN A 261 35.21 -39.60 -9.78
C GLN A 261 36.47 -39.86 -10.61
N GLY A 262 37.43 -40.59 -10.03
CA GLY A 262 38.68 -40.88 -10.71
C GLY A 262 39.80 -41.39 -9.82
N LYS A 263 39.52 -42.25 -8.83
CA LYS A 263 40.54 -43.14 -8.24
C LYS A 263 39.87 -44.42 -7.74
N GLY A 264 40.07 -45.53 -8.46
CA GLY A 264 39.55 -46.81 -7.99
C GLY A 264 39.60 -47.99 -8.95
N LEU A 265 40.64 -48.15 -9.78
CA LEU A 265 41.01 -49.47 -10.29
C LEU A 265 42.53 -49.58 -10.42
N LYS A 266 43.15 -50.30 -9.47
CA LYS A 266 44.45 -50.92 -9.64
C LYS A 266 44.22 -52.41 -9.83
N SER A 267 44.61 -52.92 -10.99
CA SER A 267 44.98 -54.32 -11.18
C SER A 267 46.50 -54.41 -11.07
N THR A 268 47.01 -55.35 -10.28
CA THR A 268 48.14 -56.21 -10.67
C THR A 268 48.40 -57.28 -9.59
N LYS A 269 48.41 -58.52 -10.09
CA LYS A 269 48.97 -59.78 -9.55
C LYS A 269 48.24 -60.48 -8.40
#